data_AF-A0A437QRH6-F1
#
_entry.id   AF-A0A437QRH6-F1
#
_cell.length_a   1.000
_cell.length_b   1.000
_cell.length_c   1.000
_cell.angle_alpha   90.00
_cell.angle_beta   90.00
_cell.angle_gamma   90.00
#
_symmetry.space_group_name_H-M   'P 1'
#
loop_
_entity.id
_entity.type
_entity.pdbx_description
1 polymer ?
#
loop_
_entity_poly.entity_id
_entity_poly.type
_entity_poly.pdbx_seq_one_letter_code
_entity_poly.pdbx_strand_id
1 'polypeptide(L)'
;MNTLEEYIQLCAAKMGRNDDVTADLAQALNQFPYAAVLYFMRGSETAELQNFTDAMHDFATALVLEPEFHLARLQYILCCFKTEQFALIPVLLQPLLLAGGTYGMIGELLVNLFSQPVATFDEKLAALQTQSDMLPAVWENLLSLRQYLPLDEADTTSEAVSTATSGEISSILLEIYQQKH
;
A
#
# COMPACT_ATOMS: atom_id res chain seq x y z
N MET A 1 1.12 -22.53 -23.14
CA MET A 1 0.72 -22.13 -21.78
C MET A 1 1.55 -20.93 -21.44
N ASN A 2 0.92 -19.83 -21.06
CA ASN A 2 1.64 -18.61 -20.72
C ASN A 2 2.39 -18.83 -19.39
N THR A 3 3.54 -18.21 -19.24
CA THR A 3 4.30 -18.27 -17.98
C THR A 3 3.69 -17.36 -16.92
N LEU A 4 4.03 -17.58 -15.64
CA LEU A 4 3.61 -16.68 -14.55
C LEU A 4 4.05 -15.24 -14.84
N GLU A 5 5.28 -15.08 -15.33
CA GLU A 5 5.82 -13.78 -15.71
C GLU A 5 4.94 -13.10 -16.76
N GLU A 6 4.62 -13.79 -17.86
CA GLU A 6 3.75 -13.26 -18.92
C GLU A 6 2.38 -12.79 -18.40
N TYR A 7 1.76 -13.51 -17.47
CA TYR A 7 0.50 -13.08 -16.84
C TYR A 7 0.68 -11.81 -16.02
N ILE A 8 1.77 -11.72 -15.25
CA ILE A 8 2.09 -10.52 -14.47
C ILE A 8 2.31 -9.34 -15.42
N GLN A 9 3.07 -9.50 -16.51
CA GLN A 9 3.29 -8.43 -17.48
C GLN A 9 1.99 -7.96 -18.11
N LEU A 10 1.12 -8.90 -18.51
CA LEU A 10 -0.17 -8.62 -19.10
C LEU A 10 -1.07 -7.83 -18.14
N CYS A 11 -1.20 -8.30 -16.90
CA CYS A 11 -2.03 -7.66 -15.89
C CYS A 11 -1.49 -6.27 -15.53
N ALA A 12 -0.18 -6.14 -15.33
CA ALA A 12 0.45 -4.84 -15.03
C ALA A 12 0.24 -3.84 -16.18
N ALA A 13 0.37 -4.27 -17.44
CA ALA A 13 0.16 -3.42 -18.60
C ALA A 13 -1.32 -3.00 -18.77
N LYS A 14 -2.27 -3.80 -18.31
CA LYS A 14 -3.70 -3.49 -18.34
C LYS A 14 -4.11 -2.57 -17.19
N MET A 15 -3.62 -2.82 -15.98
CA MET A 15 -3.77 -1.91 -14.83
C MET A 15 -3.25 -0.51 -15.16
N GLY A 16 -2.07 -0.40 -15.78
CA GLY A 16 -1.52 0.89 -16.21
C GLY A 16 -2.35 1.63 -17.28
N ARG A 17 -3.28 0.95 -17.94
CA ARG A 17 -4.25 1.52 -18.88
C ARG A 17 -5.64 1.71 -18.28
N ASN A 18 -5.82 1.39 -16.99
CA ASN A 18 -7.10 1.29 -16.30
C ASN A 18 -8.07 0.33 -17.01
N ASP A 19 -7.53 -0.74 -17.62
CA ASP A 19 -8.31 -1.81 -18.23
C ASP A 19 -8.63 -2.87 -17.17
N ASP A 20 -9.84 -3.44 -17.21
CA ASP A 20 -10.25 -4.53 -16.33
C ASP A 20 -9.34 -5.77 -16.50
N VAL A 21 -8.70 -6.15 -15.40
CA VAL A 21 -7.78 -7.29 -15.28
C VAL A 21 -8.38 -8.49 -14.56
N THR A 22 -9.63 -8.41 -14.11
CA THR A 22 -10.26 -9.42 -13.24
C THR A 22 -10.24 -10.80 -13.89
N ALA A 23 -10.55 -10.88 -15.18
CA ALA A 23 -10.56 -12.14 -15.92
C ALA A 23 -9.16 -12.73 -16.10
N ASP A 24 -8.16 -11.90 -16.40
CA ASP A 24 -6.78 -12.35 -16.57
C ASP A 24 -6.17 -12.82 -15.26
N LEU A 25 -6.43 -12.09 -14.16
CA LEU A 25 -6.01 -12.47 -12.81
C LEU A 25 -6.68 -13.77 -12.36
N ALA A 26 -7.98 -13.95 -12.63
CA ALA A 26 -8.67 -15.20 -12.34
C ALA A 26 -8.05 -16.38 -13.11
N GLN A 27 -7.70 -16.18 -14.38
CA GLN A 27 -7.02 -17.20 -15.18
C GLN A 27 -5.60 -17.48 -14.67
N ALA A 28 -4.86 -16.45 -14.29
CA ALA A 28 -3.50 -16.56 -13.76
C ALA A 28 -3.51 -17.31 -12.42
N LEU A 29 -4.43 -16.98 -11.50
CA LEU A 29 -4.58 -17.64 -10.21
C LEU A 29 -5.01 -19.12 -10.34
N ASN A 30 -5.81 -19.45 -11.35
CA ASN A 30 -6.15 -20.85 -11.64
C ASN A 30 -4.91 -21.67 -12.07
N GLN A 31 -3.95 -21.05 -12.75
CA GLN A 31 -2.72 -21.72 -13.19
C GLN A 31 -1.61 -21.68 -12.13
N PHE A 32 -1.55 -20.59 -11.36
CA PHE A 32 -0.50 -20.30 -10.38
C PHE A 32 -1.11 -19.93 -9.02
N PRO A 33 -1.78 -20.88 -8.33
CA PRO A 33 -2.53 -20.58 -7.10
C PRO A 33 -1.65 -20.23 -5.89
N TYR A 34 -0.34 -20.40 -5.99
CA TYR A 34 0.64 -20.11 -4.94
C TYR A 34 1.51 -18.88 -5.24
N ALA A 35 1.19 -18.11 -6.28
CA ALA A 35 1.92 -16.90 -6.61
C ALA A 35 1.41 -15.72 -5.77
N ALA A 36 2.14 -15.34 -4.71
CA ALA A 36 1.80 -14.24 -3.81
C ALA A 36 1.52 -12.92 -4.55
N VAL A 37 2.31 -12.64 -5.58
CA VAL A 37 2.17 -11.46 -6.45
C VAL A 37 0.80 -11.37 -7.14
N LEU A 38 0.19 -12.49 -7.55
CA LEU A 38 -1.12 -12.46 -8.21
C LEU A 38 -2.25 -12.09 -7.25
N TYR A 39 -2.16 -12.54 -5.99
CA TYR A 39 -3.10 -12.09 -4.96
C TYR A 39 -2.88 -10.62 -4.63
N PHE A 40 -1.64 -10.17 -4.51
CA PHE A 40 -1.34 -8.74 -4.33
C PHE A 40 -1.90 -7.87 -5.47
N MET A 41 -1.76 -8.33 -6.73
CA MET A 41 -2.31 -7.65 -7.91
C MET A 41 -3.84 -7.58 -7.85
N ARG A 42 -4.52 -8.69 -7.57
CA ARG A 42 -5.98 -8.70 -7.44
C ARG A 42 -6.45 -7.85 -6.27
N GLY A 43 -5.77 -7.92 -5.12
CA GLY A 43 -6.08 -7.09 -3.96
C GLY A 43 -5.92 -5.61 -4.24
N SER A 44 -4.91 -5.22 -5.03
CA SER A 44 -4.70 -3.82 -5.42
C SER A 44 -5.82 -3.32 -6.32
N GLU A 45 -6.17 -4.07 -7.37
CA GLU A 45 -7.31 -3.75 -8.25
C GLU A 45 -8.61 -3.63 -7.45
N THR A 46 -8.83 -4.57 -6.54
CA THR A 46 -10.03 -4.63 -5.71
C THR A 46 -10.09 -3.45 -4.72
N ALA A 47 -8.94 -3.01 -4.21
CA ALA A 47 -8.84 -1.83 -3.36
C ALA A 47 -9.08 -0.52 -4.13
N GLU A 48 -8.62 -0.42 -5.39
CA GLU A 48 -8.93 0.69 -6.29
C GLU A 48 -10.44 0.78 -6.57
N LEU A 49 -11.12 -0.37 -6.67
CA LEU A 49 -12.57 -0.47 -6.74
C LEU A 49 -13.29 -0.22 -5.39
N GLN A 50 -12.57 0.24 -4.36
CA GLN A 50 -13.07 0.51 -3.00
C GLN A 50 -13.61 -0.71 -2.24
N ASN A 51 -13.38 -1.92 -2.75
CA ASN A 51 -13.76 -3.17 -2.10
C ASN A 51 -12.69 -3.61 -1.11
N PHE A 52 -12.45 -2.78 -0.08
CA PHE A 52 -11.33 -2.95 0.85
C PHE A 52 -11.37 -4.29 1.61
N THR A 53 -12.55 -4.82 1.93
CA THR A 53 -12.66 -6.11 2.65
C THR A 53 -12.13 -7.28 1.82
N ASP A 54 -12.45 -7.32 0.53
CA ASP A 54 -11.96 -8.36 -0.38
C ASP A 54 -10.48 -8.16 -0.68
N ALA A 55 -10.04 -6.91 -0.83
CA ALA A 55 -8.63 -6.56 -0.96
C ALA A 55 -7.79 -7.03 0.24
N MET A 56 -8.30 -6.85 1.47
CA MET A 56 -7.63 -7.33 2.69
C MET A 56 -7.49 -8.86 2.69
N HIS A 57 -8.46 -9.61 2.16
CA HIS A 57 -8.36 -11.06 2.03
C HIS A 57 -7.23 -11.47 1.07
N ASP A 58 -7.11 -10.75 -0.04
CA ASP A 58 -6.06 -10.97 -1.02
C ASP A 58 -4.68 -10.60 -0.50
N PHE A 59 -4.54 -9.47 0.19
CA PHE A 59 -3.28 -9.12 0.84
C PHE A 59 -2.92 -10.10 1.95
N ALA A 60 -3.88 -10.55 2.76
CA ALA A 60 -3.66 -11.58 3.76
C ALA A 60 -3.13 -12.87 3.11
N THR A 61 -3.72 -13.28 1.98
CA THR A 61 -3.29 -14.47 1.24
C THR A 61 -1.88 -14.29 0.67
N ALA A 62 -1.56 -13.12 0.11
CA ALA A 62 -0.22 -12.79 -0.34
C ALA A 62 0.82 -12.89 0.79
N LEU A 63 0.49 -12.42 1.99
CA LEU A 63 1.37 -12.49 3.17
C LEU A 63 1.50 -13.90 3.76
N VAL A 64 0.48 -14.76 3.61
CA VAL A 64 0.60 -16.18 3.98
C VAL A 64 1.58 -16.90 3.05
N LEU A 65 1.56 -16.58 1.76
CA LEU A 65 2.44 -17.18 0.75
C LEU A 65 3.86 -16.61 0.82
N GLU A 66 3.99 -15.31 1.04
CA GLU A 66 5.25 -14.60 1.14
C GLU A 66 5.24 -13.62 2.33
N PRO A 67 5.68 -14.08 3.53
CA PRO A 67 5.67 -13.25 4.73
C PRO A 67 6.53 -12.00 4.61
N GLU A 68 7.60 -12.00 3.82
CA GLU A 68 8.47 -10.83 3.64
C GLU A 68 7.96 -9.85 2.57
N PHE A 69 6.73 -10.03 2.07
CA PHE A 69 6.15 -9.13 1.08
C PHE A 69 5.69 -7.81 1.73
N HIS A 70 6.64 -6.93 2.05
CA HIS A 70 6.40 -5.68 2.78
C HIS A 70 5.41 -4.74 2.07
N LEU A 71 5.36 -4.75 0.73
CA LEU A 71 4.40 -3.94 -0.03
C LEU A 71 2.95 -4.41 0.15
N ALA A 72 2.69 -5.72 0.08
CA ALA A 72 1.37 -6.27 0.37
C ALA A 72 0.93 -5.96 1.81
N ARG A 73 1.90 -5.97 2.74
CA ARG A 73 1.66 -5.59 4.14
C ARG A 73 1.32 -4.12 4.30
N LEU A 74 2.00 -3.22 3.61
CA LEU A 74 1.65 -1.80 3.62
C LEU A 74 0.24 -1.59 3.06
N GLN A 75 -0.10 -2.21 1.93
CA GLN A 75 -1.44 -2.09 1.35
C GLN A 75 -2.54 -2.64 2.26
N TYR A 76 -2.26 -3.73 2.98
CA TYR A 76 -3.16 -4.22 4.01
C TYR A 76 -3.35 -3.18 5.11
N ILE A 77 -2.28 -2.63 5.68
CA ILE A 77 -2.38 -1.60 6.73
C ILE A 77 -3.20 -0.40 6.25
N LEU A 78 -3.01 0.07 5.02
CA LEU A 78 -3.80 1.14 4.41
C LEU A 78 -5.29 0.78 4.31
N CYS A 79 -5.62 -0.45 3.92
CA CYS A 79 -7.00 -0.94 3.92
C CYS A 79 -7.59 -1.03 5.34
N CYS A 80 -6.79 -1.36 6.35
CA CYS A 80 -7.22 -1.31 7.76
C CYS A 80 -7.60 0.10 8.19
N PHE A 81 -6.89 1.13 7.73
CA PHE A 81 -7.25 2.54 7.98
C PHE A 81 -8.57 2.93 7.31
N LYS A 82 -8.81 2.48 6.07
CA LYS A 82 -10.04 2.75 5.33
C LYS A 82 -11.26 2.02 5.90
N THR A 83 -11.05 0.83 6.47
CA THR A 83 -12.11 -0.02 7.06
C THR A 83 -12.23 0.10 8.57
N GLU A 84 -11.44 0.99 9.20
CA GLU A 84 -11.38 1.21 10.66
C GLU A 84 -11.00 -0.05 11.48
N GLN A 85 -10.34 -1.02 10.85
CA GLN A 85 -9.88 -2.25 11.50
C GLN A 85 -8.52 -2.07 12.18
N PHE A 86 -8.44 -1.11 13.10
CA PHE A 86 -7.19 -0.73 13.78
C PHE A 86 -6.57 -1.84 14.62
N ALA A 87 -7.36 -2.83 15.05
CA ALA A 87 -6.89 -3.96 15.86
C ALA A 87 -5.83 -4.82 15.15
N LEU A 88 -5.85 -4.87 13.81
CA LEU A 88 -4.90 -5.66 13.01
C LEU A 88 -3.57 -4.93 12.81
N ILE A 89 -3.56 -3.60 12.91
CA ILE A 89 -2.41 -2.78 12.53
C ILE A 89 -1.17 -3.08 13.37
N PRO A 90 -1.23 -3.19 14.72
CA PRO A 90 -0.05 -3.54 15.52
C PRO A 90 0.59 -4.87 15.11
N VAL A 91 -0.22 -5.86 14.75
CA VAL A 91 0.25 -7.18 14.29
C VAL A 91 0.96 -7.05 12.94
N LEU A 92 0.39 -6.27 12.03
CA LEU A 92 0.97 -6.01 10.72
C LEU A 92 2.22 -5.12 10.79
N LEU A 93 2.38 -4.29 11.82
CA LEU A 93 3.54 -3.41 11.97
C LEU A 93 4.81 -4.13 12.42
N GLN A 94 4.68 -5.18 13.23
CA GLN A 94 5.84 -5.86 13.82
C GLN A 94 6.88 -6.32 12.76
N PRO A 95 6.49 -6.97 11.64
CA PRO A 95 7.44 -7.35 10.61
C PRO A 95 8.07 -6.15 9.88
N LEU A 96 7.36 -5.02 9.72
CA LEU A 96 7.92 -3.82 9.10
C LEU A 96 9.02 -3.21 9.96
N LEU A 97 8.78 -3.11 11.26
CA LEU A 97 9.78 -2.60 12.22
C LEU A 97 11.06 -3.44 12.23
N LEU A 98 10.95 -4.74 11.95
CA LEU A 98 12.09 -5.66 11.87
C LEU A 98 12.80 -5.65 10.50
N ALA A 99 12.12 -5.20 9.43
CA ALA A 99 12.66 -5.22 8.06
C ALA A 99 13.87 -4.29 7.87
N GLY A 100 14.01 -3.25 8.70
CA GLY A 100 15.02 -2.21 8.53
C GLY A 100 14.83 -1.40 7.24
N GLY A 101 15.77 -0.50 6.93
CA GLY A 101 15.72 0.33 5.73
C GLY A 101 14.44 1.17 5.62
N THR A 102 13.98 1.37 4.39
CA THR A 102 12.78 2.19 4.09
C THR A 102 11.52 1.63 4.76
N TYR A 103 11.30 0.31 4.73
CA TYR A 103 10.13 -0.32 5.33
C TYR A 103 10.14 -0.26 6.87
N GLY A 104 11.32 -0.33 7.49
CA GLY A 104 11.51 -0.07 8.92
C GLY A 104 11.11 1.34 9.31
N MET A 105 11.57 2.34 8.56
CA MET A 105 11.20 3.74 8.77
C MET A 105 9.71 3.99 8.55
N ILE A 106 9.09 3.35 7.56
CA ILE A 106 7.64 3.39 7.36
C ILE A 106 6.92 2.76 8.56
N GLY A 107 7.40 1.61 9.06
CA GLY A 107 6.87 0.99 10.27
C GLY A 107 6.90 1.94 11.46
N GLU A 108 8.01 2.64 11.67
CA GLU A 108 8.15 3.65 12.73
C GLU A 108 7.23 4.86 12.55
N LEU A 109 7.05 5.34 11.31
CA LEU A 109 6.12 6.43 10.99
C LEU A 109 4.69 6.02 11.36
N LEU A 110 4.29 4.79 11.00
CA LEU A 110 2.96 4.27 11.28
C LEU A 110 2.72 4.05 12.78
N VAL A 111 3.75 3.66 13.55
CA VAL A 111 3.65 3.60 15.02
C VAL A 111 3.39 4.98 15.63
N ASN A 112 4.05 6.02 15.11
CA ASN A 112 3.86 7.39 15.60
C ASN A 112 2.43 7.88 15.40
N LEU A 113 1.75 7.44 14.33
CA LEU A 113 0.34 7.77 14.08
C LEU A 113 -0.59 7.37 15.24
N PHE A 114 -0.24 6.32 16.01
CA PHE A 114 -1.04 5.85 17.14
C PHE A 114 -0.57 6.35 18.50
N SER A 115 0.63 6.94 18.60
CA SER A 115 1.34 7.05 19.89
C SER A 115 1.96 8.41 20.21
N GLN A 116 2.08 9.35 19.25
CA GLN A 116 2.91 10.56 19.40
C GLN A 116 2.25 11.81 18.80
N PRO A 117 2.69 13.05 19.17
CA PRO A 117 2.14 14.30 18.64
C PRO A 117 2.47 14.51 17.14
N VAL A 118 1.60 15.24 16.44
CA VAL A 118 1.61 15.48 14.98
C VAL A 118 2.98 15.93 14.45
N ALA A 119 3.70 16.78 15.18
CA ALA A 119 5.03 17.25 14.80
C ALA A 119 6.04 16.11 14.53
N THR A 120 5.91 14.98 15.22
CA THR A 120 6.80 13.82 15.06
C THR A 120 6.46 12.98 13.83
N PHE A 121 5.26 13.12 13.27
CA PHE A 121 4.86 12.48 12.02
C PHE A 121 5.48 13.21 10.83
N ASP A 122 5.32 14.53 10.77
CA ASP A 122 5.84 15.36 9.66
C ASP A 122 7.38 15.30 9.59
N GLU A 123 8.07 15.29 10.74
CA GLU A 123 9.53 15.12 10.79
C GLU A 123 9.99 13.77 10.21
N LYS A 124 9.34 12.67 10.62
CA LYS A 124 9.68 11.33 10.10
C LYS A 124 9.29 11.15 8.64
N LEU A 125 8.18 11.74 8.22
CA LEU A 125 7.75 11.75 6.82
C LEU A 125 8.77 12.50 5.95
N ALA A 126 9.25 13.67 6.39
CA ALA A 126 10.30 14.40 5.70
C ALA A 126 11.62 13.61 5.62
N ALA A 127 11.97 12.85 6.67
CA ALA A 127 13.13 11.97 6.66
C ALA A 127 13.03 10.89 5.57
N LEU A 128 11.84 10.33 5.35
CA LEU A 128 11.57 9.38 4.27
C LEU A 128 11.71 10.00 2.88
N GLN A 129 11.33 11.27 2.70
CA GLN A 129 11.45 11.97 1.40
C GLN A 129 12.91 12.06 0.92
N THR A 130 13.86 12.12 1.86
CA THR A 130 15.29 12.19 1.52
C THR A 130 15.85 10.86 1.01
N GLN A 131 15.09 9.77 1.09
CA GLN A 131 15.48 8.46 0.57
C GLN A 131 14.96 8.26 -0.85
N SER A 132 15.88 8.11 -1.81
CA SER A 132 15.59 8.02 -3.24
C SER A 132 14.93 6.71 -3.69
N ASP A 133 14.73 5.74 -2.80
CA ASP A 133 14.37 4.37 -3.16
C ASP A 133 12.87 4.04 -2.98
N MET A 134 12.06 4.99 -2.51
CA MET A 134 10.63 4.76 -2.29
C MET A 134 9.83 4.94 -3.59
N LEU A 135 8.91 4.01 -3.85
CA LEU A 135 7.94 4.10 -4.93
C LEU A 135 6.98 5.29 -4.70
N PRO A 136 6.80 6.21 -5.66
CA PRO A 136 5.90 7.36 -5.52
C PRO A 136 4.47 7.00 -5.07
N ALA A 137 3.92 5.86 -5.49
CA ALA A 137 2.60 5.43 -5.03
C ALA A 137 2.58 5.09 -3.52
N VAL A 138 3.67 4.55 -2.97
CA VAL A 138 3.81 4.36 -1.52
C VAL A 138 3.83 5.72 -0.82
N TRP A 139 4.52 6.70 -1.39
CA TRP A 139 4.61 8.05 -0.84
C TRP A 139 3.23 8.73 -0.76
N GLU A 140 2.46 8.71 -1.85
CA GLU A 140 1.09 9.26 -1.86
C GLU A 140 0.18 8.59 -0.83
N ASN A 141 0.29 7.28 -0.69
CA ASN A 141 -0.46 6.55 0.31
C ASN A 141 -0.09 6.97 1.74
N LEU A 142 1.20 7.18 2.04
CA LEU A 142 1.65 7.68 3.34
C LEU A 142 1.17 9.11 3.62
N LEU A 143 1.17 9.97 2.60
CA LEU A 143 0.61 11.32 2.71
C LEU A 143 -0.89 11.29 3.06
N SER A 144 -1.63 10.37 2.45
CA SER A 144 -3.07 10.23 2.72
C SER A 144 -3.37 9.88 4.18
N LEU A 145 -2.43 9.26 4.90
CA LEU A 145 -2.61 8.92 6.31
C LEU A 145 -2.64 10.14 7.22
N ARG A 146 -2.21 11.31 6.74
CA ARG A 146 -2.25 12.57 7.50
C ARG A 146 -3.65 12.88 8.03
N GLN A 147 -4.70 12.50 7.29
CA GLN A 147 -6.10 12.74 7.68
C GLN A 147 -6.51 12.01 8.97
N TYR A 148 -5.77 10.97 9.37
CA TYR A 148 -6.05 10.18 10.58
C TYR A 148 -5.31 10.70 11.81
N LEU A 149 -4.47 11.72 11.69
CA LEU A 149 -3.85 12.35 12.86
C LEU A 149 -4.86 13.22 13.63
N PRO A 150 -4.76 13.27 14.97
CA PRO A 150 -5.53 14.22 15.75
C PRO A 150 -5.18 15.65 15.30
N LEU A 151 -6.20 16.49 15.04
CA LEU A 151 -5.99 17.89 14.68
C LEU A 151 -5.24 18.60 15.80
N ASP A 152 -4.11 19.24 15.47
CA ASP A 152 -3.45 20.17 16.37
C ASP A 152 -4.40 21.37 16.58
N GLU A 153 -4.82 21.65 17.81
CA GLU A 153 -5.69 22.79 18.14
C GLU A 153 -5.03 24.16 17.83
N ALA A 154 -3.79 24.18 17.32
CA ALA A 154 -2.99 25.37 17.09
C ALA A 154 -3.06 25.94 15.66
N ASP A 155 -3.63 25.23 14.67
CA ASP A 155 -3.54 25.65 13.26
C ASP A 155 -4.90 26.10 12.67
N THR A 156 -5.54 27.06 13.34
CA THR A 156 -6.66 27.82 12.74
C THR A 156 -6.17 29.09 12.04
N THR A 157 -5.08 29.07 11.28
CA THR A 157 -4.79 30.10 10.26
C THR A 157 -3.61 29.69 9.38
N SER A 158 -3.84 28.89 8.33
CA SER A 158 -3.14 29.12 7.06
C SER A 158 -3.73 28.25 5.95
N GLU A 159 -4.30 28.95 4.97
CA GLU A 159 -4.47 28.58 3.56
C GLU A 159 -4.83 27.13 3.22
N ALA A 160 -6.08 27.00 2.77
CA ALA A 160 -6.56 25.90 1.96
C ALA A 160 -5.64 25.66 0.74
N VAL A 161 -4.71 24.71 0.88
CA VAL A 161 -4.18 24.00 -0.28
C VAL A 161 -5.23 22.98 -0.66
N SER A 162 -6.08 23.37 -1.61
CA SER A 162 -6.93 22.47 -2.35
C SER A 162 -6.05 21.55 -3.19
N THR A 163 -5.67 20.40 -2.64
CA THR A 163 -5.39 19.22 -3.45
C THR A 163 -6.43 18.19 -3.08
N ALA A 164 -7.49 18.17 -3.87
CA ALA A 164 -8.34 17.00 -4.01
C ALA A 164 -7.45 15.89 -4.60
N THR A 165 -6.75 15.15 -3.75
CA THR A 165 -6.25 13.84 -4.09
C THR A 165 -7.33 12.88 -3.63
N SER A 166 -7.97 12.24 -4.61
CA SER A 166 -8.91 11.16 -4.42
C SER A 166 -8.36 10.19 -3.38
N GLY A 167 -9.21 9.73 -2.47
CA GLY A 167 -8.85 8.75 -1.44
C GLY A 167 -8.54 7.35 -2.00
N GLU A 168 -8.01 7.29 -3.23
CA GLU A 168 -7.63 6.14 -4.01
C GLU A 168 -6.23 5.71 -3.60
N ILE A 169 -6.08 4.42 -3.33
CA ILE A 169 -4.76 3.82 -3.18
C ILE A 169 -4.13 3.86 -4.58
N SER A 170 -3.09 4.67 -4.78
CA SER A 170 -2.40 4.74 -6.07
C SER A 170 -1.77 3.37 -6.39
N SER A 171 -1.89 2.93 -7.63
CA SER A 171 -1.46 1.61 -8.10
C SER A 171 0.07 1.44 -8.01
N ILE A 172 0.56 0.91 -6.89
CA ILE A 172 1.98 0.67 -6.60
C ILE A 172 2.65 -0.26 -7.64
N LEU A 173 1.85 -1.00 -8.42
CA LEU A 173 2.31 -2.05 -9.33
C LEU A 173 3.04 -1.56 -10.58
N LEU A 174 2.69 -0.40 -11.14
CA LEU A 174 3.39 0.12 -12.32
C LEU A 174 4.87 0.38 -12.01
N GLU A 175 5.14 0.86 -10.80
CA GLU A 175 6.47 1.30 -10.37
C GLU A 175 7.34 0.11 -9.94
N ILE A 176 6.78 -0.89 -9.26
CA ILE A 176 7.49 -2.17 -8.95
C ILE A 176 7.98 -2.83 -10.24
N TYR A 177 7.15 -2.78 -11.29
CA TYR A 177 7.45 -3.42 -12.57
C TYR A 177 8.45 -2.60 -13.41
N GLN A 178 8.35 -1.25 -13.41
CA GLN A 178 9.30 -0.37 -14.08
C GLN A 178 10.69 -0.34 -13.42
N GLN A 179 10.83 -0.66 -12.13
CA GLN A 179 12.16 -0.74 -11.48
C GLN A 179 12.90 -2.05 -11.75
N LYS A 180 12.22 -3.09 -12.27
CA LYS A 180 12.82 -4.41 -12.58
C LYS A 180 13.17 -4.61 -14.06
N HIS A 181 12.90 -3.63 -14.93
CA HIS A 181 13.19 -3.64 -16.37
C HIS A 181 13.74 -2.30 -16.84
#